data_AF-A0A2P5XWM1-F1
#
_entry.id   AF-A0A2P5XWM1-F1
#
_cell.length_a   1.000
_cell.length_b   1.000
_cell.length_c   1.000
_cell.angle_alpha   90.00
_cell.angle_beta   90.00
_cell.angle_gamma   90.00
#
_symmetry.space_group_name_H-M   'P 1'
#
loop_
_entity.id
_entity.type
_entity.pdbx_description
1 polymer ?
#
loop_
_entity_poly.entity_id
_entity_poly.type
_entity_poly.pdbx_seq_one_letter_code
_entity_poly.pdbx_strand_id
1 'polypeptide(L)'
;MDALIAIGVTVFPKKPLDGAHEVQSFCLGHTEFVSCLAFICTPDSPQGSLVSGGGDSTVRMWDIISGSLLDTCAVGAKAQFESDTTEGNCSTVTDICTIPGCTLIAVAIQSLRGIMLLNCDLSSRTLSVMRVVSIIGENFVPTSLGSSISGGLLWMVTGASKLRGSDVSSLSRVKVISGFEKSSPDASEQEPAVLVDSEIPGGAKLLEKLQGSISVDEKVFLAAADAVKTAMCNLLIKKQYSDEKREFRKRTRNDRKSKQ
;
A
#
# COMPACT_ATOMS: atom_id res chain seq x y z
N MET A 1 -27.21 -14.13 -0.65
CA MET A 1 -26.46 -13.88 -1.88
C MET A 1 -25.47 -12.80 -1.53
N ASP A 2 -24.21 -13.16 -1.40
CA ASP A 2 -23.16 -12.18 -1.12
C ASP A 2 -22.95 -11.35 -2.38
N ALA A 3 -22.93 -10.02 -2.23
CA ALA A 3 -22.76 -9.12 -3.35
C ALA A 3 -21.29 -9.17 -3.79
N LEU A 4 -21.04 -9.62 -5.02
CA LEU A 4 -19.71 -9.59 -5.62
C LEU A 4 -19.46 -8.20 -6.24
N ILE A 5 -18.22 -7.72 -6.15
CA ILE A 5 -17.78 -6.51 -6.83
C ILE A 5 -17.55 -6.82 -8.32
N ALA A 6 -17.95 -5.86 -9.16
CA ALA A 6 -17.80 -5.90 -10.60
C ALA A 6 -16.79 -4.85 -11.08
N ILE A 7 -15.80 -5.28 -11.87
CA ILE A 7 -14.95 -4.37 -12.64
C ILE A 7 -15.51 -4.32 -14.06
N GLY A 8 -15.96 -3.14 -14.48
CA GLY A 8 -16.46 -2.92 -15.85
C GLY A 8 -15.30 -2.63 -16.81
N VAL A 9 -15.26 -3.36 -17.91
CA VAL A 9 -14.32 -3.13 -19.01
C VAL A 9 -15.07 -2.47 -20.15
N THR A 10 -14.59 -1.32 -20.62
CA THR A 10 -15.18 -0.58 -21.75
C THR A 10 -14.15 -0.43 -22.86
N VAL A 11 -14.57 -0.64 -24.10
CA VAL A 11 -13.73 -0.29 -25.26
C VAL A 11 -13.61 1.23 -25.33
N PHE A 12 -12.43 1.72 -25.68
CA PHE A 12 -12.23 3.16 -25.85
C PHE A 12 -13.13 3.67 -27.00
N PRO A 13 -14.09 4.57 -26.73
CA PRO A 13 -15.05 5.00 -27.73
C PRO A 13 -14.39 5.87 -28.81
N LYS A 14 -14.90 5.80 -30.04
CA LYS A 14 -14.41 6.63 -31.16
C LYS A 14 -14.56 8.15 -30.90
N LYS A 15 -15.53 8.53 -30.06
CA LYS A 15 -15.79 9.90 -29.62
C LYS A 15 -15.83 9.96 -28.08
N PRO A 16 -14.68 10.11 -27.40
CA PRO A 16 -14.60 10.05 -25.93
C PRO A 16 -15.46 11.09 -25.21
N LEU A 17 -15.70 12.23 -25.84
CA LEU A 17 -16.50 13.32 -25.28
C LEU A 17 -17.99 12.98 -25.18
N ASP A 18 -18.47 12.01 -25.96
CA ASP A 18 -19.87 11.56 -25.93
C ASP A 18 -20.13 10.57 -24.78
N GLY A 19 -19.08 10.11 -24.10
CA GLY A 19 -19.13 9.10 -23.03
C GLY A 19 -18.85 7.67 -23.53
N ALA A 20 -18.52 6.78 -22.59
CA ALA A 20 -18.32 5.36 -22.85
C ALA A 20 -19.57 4.59 -22.40
N HIS A 21 -20.57 4.52 -23.29
CA HIS A 21 -21.86 3.87 -22.99
C HIS A 21 -21.85 2.35 -23.18
N GLU A 22 -20.82 1.82 -23.84
CA GLU A 22 -20.70 0.40 -24.17
C GLU A 22 -19.73 -0.29 -23.21
N VAL A 23 -20.29 -1.11 -22.32
CA VAL A 23 -19.50 -2.03 -21.49
C VAL A 23 -19.28 -3.31 -22.28
N GLN A 24 -18.01 -3.65 -22.50
CA GLN A 24 -17.58 -4.84 -23.21
C GLN A 24 -17.77 -6.10 -22.37
N SER A 25 -17.32 -6.06 -21.11
CA SER A 25 -17.35 -7.20 -20.21
C SER A 25 -17.36 -6.75 -18.75
N PHE A 26 -17.72 -7.67 -17.86
CA PHE A 26 -17.66 -7.48 -16.41
C PHE A 26 -16.81 -8.58 -15.79
N CYS A 27 -15.76 -8.20 -15.07
CA CYS A 27 -14.99 -9.12 -14.25
C CYS A 27 -15.66 -9.22 -12.88
N LEU A 28 -16.33 -10.34 -12.61
CA LEU A 28 -17.10 -10.60 -11.39
C LEU A 28 -16.36 -11.63 -10.54
N GLY A 29 -16.13 -11.33 -9.26
CA GLY A 29 -15.60 -12.36 -8.34
C GLY A 29 -14.93 -11.85 -7.07
N HIS A 30 -14.51 -10.59 -7.00
CA HIS A 30 -14.01 -10.01 -5.76
C HIS A 30 -15.15 -9.94 -4.73
N THR A 31 -14.87 -10.40 -3.50
CA THR A 31 -15.86 -10.42 -2.39
C THR A 31 -15.80 -9.16 -1.54
N GLU A 32 -14.79 -8.32 -1.74
CA GLU A 32 -14.55 -7.05 -1.06
C GLU A 32 -14.10 -6.00 -2.09
N PHE A 33 -13.87 -4.76 -1.64
CA PHE A 33 -13.44 -3.67 -2.52
C PHE A 33 -12.18 -4.01 -3.32
N VAL A 34 -12.13 -3.51 -4.56
CA VAL A 34 -10.93 -3.53 -5.42
C VAL A 34 -10.17 -2.23 -5.19
N SER A 35 -8.90 -2.32 -4.83
CA SER A 35 -8.04 -1.17 -4.52
C SER A 35 -7.15 -0.76 -5.69
N CYS A 36 -6.75 -1.73 -6.52
CA CYS A 36 -5.78 -1.52 -7.59
C CYS A 36 -6.05 -2.43 -8.79
N LEU A 37 -5.64 -1.93 -9.96
CA LEU A 37 -5.78 -2.59 -11.26
C LEU A 37 -4.50 -2.35 -12.07
N ALA A 38 -4.02 -3.36 -12.78
CA ALA A 38 -2.90 -3.24 -13.69
C ALA A 38 -3.12 -4.11 -14.94
N PHE A 39 -2.74 -3.57 -16.10
CA PHE A 39 -2.68 -4.35 -17.34
C PHE A 39 -1.29 -4.94 -17.50
N ILE A 40 -1.23 -6.24 -17.80
CA ILE A 40 -0.01 -6.92 -18.19
C ILE A 40 -0.09 -7.28 -19.68
N CYS A 41 0.83 -6.74 -20.46
CA CYS A 41 0.94 -7.02 -21.89
C CYS A 41 2.40 -7.38 -22.20
N THR A 42 2.59 -8.42 -23.01
CA THR A 42 3.89 -8.77 -23.59
C THR A 42 3.79 -8.69 -25.11
N PRO A 43 4.92 -8.57 -25.84
CA PRO A 43 4.90 -8.63 -27.30
C PRO A 43 4.20 -9.88 -27.85
N ASP A 44 4.30 -11.01 -27.14
CA ASP A 44 3.69 -12.29 -27.52
C ASP A 44 2.19 -12.40 -27.17
N SER A 45 1.70 -11.55 -26.27
CA SER A 45 0.29 -11.48 -25.86
C SER A 45 -0.18 -10.02 -25.86
N PRO A 46 -0.44 -9.44 -27.05
CA PRO A 46 -0.78 -8.02 -27.20
C PRO A 46 -2.16 -7.66 -26.65
N GLN A 47 -3.06 -8.64 -26.52
CA GLN A 47 -4.36 -8.44 -25.86
C GLN A 47 -4.21 -8.26 -24.34
N GLY A 48 -3.11 -8.77 -23.78
CA GLY A 48 -2.79 -8.67 -22.36
C GLY A 48 -3.77 -9.41 -21.45
N SER A 49 -3.59 -9.21 -20.16
CA SER A 49 -4.53 -9.64 -19.13
C SER A 49 -4.69 -8.54 -18.09
N LEU A 50 -5.86 -8.47 -17.48
CA LEU A 50 -6.09 -7.55 -16.37
C LEU A 50 -5.72 -8.26 -15.07
N VAL A 51 -5.02 -7.56 -14.20
CA VAL A 51 -4.73 -8.01 -12.85
C VAL A 51 -5.35 -7.04 -11.86
N SER A 52 -6.01 -7.55 -10.83
CA SER A 52 -6.65 -6.76 -9.80
C SER A 52 -6.28 -7.24 -8.40
N GLY A 53 -6.27 -6.31 -7.45
CA GLY A 53 -6.04 -6.58 -6.03
C GLY A 53 -7.04 -5.82 -5.17
N GLY A 54 -7.32 -6.33 -3.96
CA GLY A 54 -8.31 -5.72 -3.10
C GLY A 54 -8.30 -6.16 -1.64
N GLY A 55 -9.41 -5.83 -0.97
CA GLY A 55 -9.67 -6.15 0.44
C GLY A 55 -9.92 -7.63 0.71
N ASP A 56 -10.19 -8.44 -0.30
CA ASP A 56 -10.39 -9.89 -0.15
C ASP A 56 -9.08 -10.67 -0.01
N SER A 57 -7.94 -9.95 0.12
CA SER A 57 -6.61 -10.52 0.26
C SER A 57 -6.19 -11.42 -0.92
N THR A 58 -6.74 -11.15 -2.11
CA THR A 58 -6.41 -11.86 -3.35
C THR A 58 -5.87 -10.93 -4.41
N VAL A 59 -5.03 -11.50 -5.28
CA VAL A 59 -4.69 -10.95 -6.59
C VAL A 59 -5.33 -11.85 -7.64
N ARG A 60 -6.08 -11.26 -8.58
CA ARG A 60 -6.84 -12.00 -9.58
C ARG A 60 -6.41 -11.61 -10.98
N MET A 61 -6.37 -12.61 -11.87
CA MET A 61 -6.06 -12.44 -13.28
C MET A 61 -7.33 -12.65 -14.10
N TRP A 62 -7.57 -11.79 -15.08
CA TRP A 62 -8.80 -11.78 -15.86
C TRP A 62 -8.51 -11.71 -17.36
N ASP A 63 -9.35 -12.39 -18.13
CA ASP A 63 -9.48 -12.15 -19.55
C ASP A 63 -10.40 -10.94 -19.77
N ILE A 64 -9.83 -9.88 -20.34
CA ILE A 64 -10.50 -8.59 -20.54
C ILE A 64 -11.64 -8.71 -21.56
N ILE A 65 -11.51 -9.61 -22.54
CA ILE A 65 -12.50 -9.74 -23.62
C ILE A 65 -13.76 -10.44 -23.11
N SER A 66 -13.60 -11.57 -22.42
CA SER A 66 -14.73 -12.35 -21.89
C SER A 66 -15.19 -11.89 -20.50
N GLY A 67 -14.36 -11.17 -19.75
CA GLY A 67 -14.58 -10.87 -18.33
C GLY A 67 -14.37 -12.07 -17.41
N SER A 68 -13.83 -13.19 -17.93
CA SER A 68 -13.66 -14.42 -17.15
C SER A 68 -12.47 -14.33 -16.19
N LEU A 69 -12.65 -14.89 -15.00
CA LEU A 69 -11.58 -15.10 -14.03
C LEU A 69 -10.68 -16.23 -14.55
N LEU A 70 -9.41 -15.92 -14.77
CA LEU A 70 -8.40 -16.88 -15.24
C LEU A 70 -7.72 -17.58 -14.07
N ASP A 71 -7.27 -16.81 -13.07
CA ASP A 71 -6.62 -17.36 -11.89
C ASP A 71 -6.76 -16.42 -10.68
N THR A 72 -6.59 -16.98 -9.47
CA THR A 72 -6.63 -16.26 -8.20
C THR A 72 -5.47 -16.69 -7.31
N CYS A 73 -4.62 -15.73 -6.94
CA CYS A 73 -3.56 -15.90 -5.97
C CYS A 73 -3.97 -15.31 -4.62
N ALA A 74 -4.15 -16.16 -3.61
CA ALA A 74 -4.34 -15.72 -2.23
C ALA A 74 -3.00 -15.23 -1.65
N VAL A 75 -2.91 -13.94 -1.33
CA VAL A 75 -1.69 -13.33 -0.81
C VAL A 75 -1.69 -13.22 0.71
N GLY A 76 -2.87 -13.19 1.35
CA GLY A 76 -2.96 -13.02 2.81
C GLY A 76 -2.32 -14.15 3.63
N ALA A 77 -2.57 -15.41 3.27
CA ALA A 77 -1.95 -16.56 3.94
C ALA A 77 -0.43 -16.61 3.75
N LYS A 78 0.08 -16.05 2.64
CA LYS A 78 1.50 -16.08 2.28
C LYS A 78 2.28 -14.90 2.85
N ALA A 79 1.62 -13.79 3.16
CA ALA A 79 2.21 -12.62 3.81
C ALA A 79 2.40 -12.80 5.33
N GLN A 80 1.67 -13.72 5.96
CA GLN A 80 1.71 -13.95 7.42
C GLN A 80 2.97 -14.67 7.93
N PHE A 81 3.78 -15.26 7.05
CA PHE A 81 5.00 -15.98 7.44
C PHE A 81 6.07 -15.10 8.12
N GLU A 82 5.93 -13.77 8.09
CA GLU A 82 6.92 -12.83 8.65
C GLU A 82 6.31 -11.78 9.61
N SER A 83 5.05 -11.91 10.01
CA SER A 83 4.39 -10.97 10.93
C SER A 83 4.04 -11.64 12.26
N ASP A 84 4.74 -11.24 13.32
CA ASP A 84 4.71 -11.80 14.69
C ASP A 84 3.42 -11.47 15.50
N THR A 85 2.27 -11.24 14.86
CA THR A 85 1.06 -10.81 15.57
C THR A 85 -0.13 -11.74 15.31
N THR A 86 -0.56 -12.42 16.38
CA THR A 86 -1.66 -13.38 16.49
C THR A 86 -3.07 -12.75 16.47
N GLU A 87 -3.28 -11.63 15.78
CA GLU A 87 -4.63 -11.08 15.58
C GLU A 87 -4.91 -10.98 14.10
N GLY A 88 -6.10 -11.47 13.70
CA GLY A 88 -6.54 -11.66 12.31
C GLY A 88 -6.49 -10.39 11.47
N ASN A 89 -5.30 -10.04 10.99
CA ASN A 89 -5.07 -8.90 10.13
C ASN A 89 -5.51 -9.25 8.71
N CYS A 90 -6.51 -8.52 8.22
CA CYS A 90 -6.91 -8.55 6.83
C CYS A 90 -5.75 -8.03 5.97
N SER A 91 -5.15 -8.92 5.17
CA SER A 91 -4.01 -8.60 4.31
C SER A 91 -4.51 -7.96 3.02
N THR A 92 -4.95 -6.71 3.12
CA THR A 92 -5.43 -5.95 1.96
C THR A 92 -4.30 -5.70 0.98
N VAL A 93 -4.55 -5.91 -0.32
CA VAL A 93 -3.63 -5.47 -1.36
C VAL A 93 -3.78 -3.96 -1.49
N THR A 94 -2.70 -3.22 -1.32
CA THR A 94 -2.73 -1.75 -1.37
C THR A 94 -2.43 -1.23 -2.76
N ASP A 95 -1.50 -1.86 -3.47
CA ASP A 95 -1.14 -1.47 -4.84
C ASP A 95 -0.54 -2.64 -5.62
N ILE A 96 -0.66 -2.59 -6.94
CA ILE A 96 -0.08 -3.56 -7.87
C ILE A 96 0.64 -2.79 -8.98
N CYS A 97 1.88 -3.20 -9.26
CA CYS A 97 2.66 -2.63 -10.34
C CYS A 97 3.23 -3.73 -11.24
N THR A 98 2.97 -3.64 -12.54
CA THR A 98 3.58 -4.52 -13.54
C THR A 98 4.97 -4.02 -13.89
N ILE A 99 5.92 -4.94 -14.06
CA ILE A 99 7.29 -4.58 -14.41
C ILE A 99 7.46 -4.65 -15.93
N PRO A 100 7.76 -3.53 -16.61
CA PRO A 100 7.87 -3.50 -18.07
C PRO A 100 8.88 -4.52 -18.60
N GLY A 101 8.51 -5.23 -19.67
CA GLY A 101 9.37 -6.24 -20.30
C GLY A 101 9.50 -7.56 -19.51
N CYS A 102 8.83 -7.67 -18.36
CA CYS A 102 8.83 -8.88 -17.53
C CYS A 102 7.40 -9.42 -17.36
N THR A 103 7.29 -10.70 -17.03
CA THR A 103 6.05 -11.33 -16.56
C THR A 103 5.83 -11.17 -15.06
N LEU A 104 6.61 -10.28 -14.42
CA LEU A 104 6.59 -10.07 -12.98
C LEU A 104 5.64 -8.95 -12.59
N ILE A 105 4.97 -9.17 -11.46
CA ILE A 105 4.03 -8.23 -10.85
C ILE A 105 4.47 -8.00 -9.41
N ALA A 106 4.69 -6.75 -9.05
CA ALA A 106 4.92 -6.35 -7.69
C ALA A 106 3.60 -6.04 -7.00
N VAL A 107 3.43 -6.57 -5.79
CA VAL A 107 2.21 -6.46 -5.00
C VAL A 107 2.57 -5.89 -3.63
N ALA A 108 1.99 -4.75 -3.30
CA ALA A 108 2.07 -4.16 -1.97
C ALA A 108 0.89 -4.66 -1.13
N ILE A 109 1.17 -5.06 0.11
CA ILE A 109 0.18 -5.63 1.02
C ILE A 109 0.29 -4.87 2.34
N GLN A 110 -0.84 -4.43 2.89
CA GLN A 110 -0.88 -3.61 4.10
C GLN A 110 -0.22 -4.27 5.32
N SER A 111 -0.22 -5.60 5.39
CA SER A 111 0.38 -6.36 6.49
C SER A 111 1.86 -6.73 6.25
N LEU A 112 2.42 -6.39 5.09
CA LEU A 112 3.78 -6.79 4.69
C LEU A 112 4.75 -5.60 4.72
N ARG A 113 5.88 -5.77 5.41
CA ARG A 113 6.97 -4.78 5.45
C ARG A 113 7.88 -4.89 4.22
N GLY A 114 7.30 -4.69 3.05
CA GLY A 114 7.95 -4.96 1.78
C GLY A 114 6.92 -5.26 0.69
N ILE A 115 7.35 -6.00 -0.32
CA ILE A 115 6.48 -6.39 -1.43
C ILE A 115 6.52 -7.88 -1.69
N MET A 116 5.45 -8.38 -2.30
CA MET A 116 5.40 -9.72 -2.87
C MET A 116 5.56 -9.62 -4.39
N LEU A 117 6.43 -10.46 -4.95
CA LEU A 117 6.60 -10.60 -6.39
C LEU A 117 5.82 -11.83 -6.85
N LEU A 118 4.90 -11.62 -7.78
CA LEU A 118 4.18 -12.68 -8.47
C LEU A 118 4.75 -12.86 -9.88
N ASN A 119 4.88 -14.10 -10.31
CA ASN A 119 5.04 -14.43 -11.72
C ASN A 119 3.67 -14.61 -12.35
N CYS A 120 3.45 -13.96 -13.48
CA CYS A 120 2.24 -14.03 -14.27
C CYS A 120 2.56 -14.71 -15.60
N ASP A 121 2.28 -16.00 -15.68
CA ASP A 121 2.47 -16.75 -16.92
C ASP A 121 1.26 -16.53 -17.82
N LEU A 122 1.42 -15.72 -18.86
CA LEU A 122 0.37 -15.42 -19.83
C LEU A 122 0.00 -16.61 -20.71
N SER A 123 0.91 -17.58 -20.88
CA SER A 123 0.67 -18.77 -21.71
C SER A 123 -0.21 -19.78 -20.98
N SER A 124 0.10 -20.07 -19.71
CA SER A 124 -0.72 -20.94 -18.86
C SER A 124 -1.87 -20.21 -18.18
N ARG A 125 -1.87 -18.86 -18.22
CA ARG A 125 -2.84 -17.97 -17.57
C ARG A 125 -2.89 -18.17 -16.05
N THR A 126 -1.71 -18.30 -15.43
CA THR A 126 -1.57 -18.56 -14.00
C THR A 126 -0.75 -17.50 -13.26
N LEU A 127 -1.05 -17.32 -11.99
CA LEU A 127 -0.34 -16.47 -11.04
C LEU A 127 0.34 -17.36 -9.99
N SER A 128 1.67 -17.24 -9.88
CA SER A 128 2.43 -17.92 -8.83
C SER A 128 3.25 -16.92 -8.01
N VAL A 129 3.40 -17.21 -6.71
CA VAL A 129 4.29 -16.39 -5.86
C VAL A 129 5.72 -16.77 -6.21
N MET A 130 6.49 -15.80 -6.70
CA MET A 130 7.90 -15.96 -6.97
C MET A 130 8.70 -15.76 -5.69
N ARG A 131 8.51 -14.62 -5.01
CA ARG A 131 9.33 -14.21 -3.87
C ARG A 131 8.62 -13.15 -3.03
N VAL A 132 9.04 -13.03 -1.78
CA VAL A 132 8.75 -11.87 -0.91
C VAL A 132 10.05 -11.09 -0.70
N VAL A 133 10.03 -9.77 -0.93
CA VAL A 133 11.16 -8.88 -0.72
C VAL A 133 10.85 -8.00 0.50
N SER A 134 11.44 -8.35 1.63
CA SER A 134 11.21 -7.70 2.91
C SER A 134 12.27 -6.64 3.21
N ILE A 135 11.85 -5.55 3.84
CA ILE A 135 12.73 -4.45 4.25
C ILE A 135 13.10 -4.68 5.71
N ILE A 136 14.36 -5.04 5.94
CA ILE A 136 14.90 -5.36 7.27
C ILE A 136 15.26 -4.07 8.02
N GLY A 137 14.97 -4.03 9.33
CA GLY A 137 15.42 -2.95 10.21
C GLY A 137 14.58 -1.67 10.20
N GLU A 138 13.60 -1.56 9.30
CA GLU A 138 12.69 -0.42 9.23
C GLU A 138 11.23 -0.88 9.12
N ASN A 139 10.32 -0.07 9.66
CA ASN A 139 8.88 -0.32 9.54
C ASN A 139 8.34 0.34 8.27
N PHE A 140 8.66 -0.26 7.12
CA PHE A 140 8.27 0.25 5.80
C PHE A 140 7.19 -0.65 5.19
N VAL A 141 5.94 -0.17 5.20
CA VAL A 141 4.81 -0.83 4.53
C VAL A 141 4.46 -0.02 3.29
N PRO A 142 4.72 -0.53 2.07
CA PRO A 142 4.42 0.22 0.85
C PRO A 142 2.91 0.47 0.69
N THR A 143 2.56 1.71 0.39
CA THR A 143 1.20 2.12 0.05
C THR A 143 1.02 2.35 -1.45
N SER A 144 2.12 2.61 -2.17
CA SER A 144 2.10 2.73 -3.63
C SER A 144 3.42 2.27 -4.24
N LEU A 145 3.32 1.74 -5.46
CA LEU A 145 4.40 1.19 -6.26
C LEU A 145 4.48 1.88 -7.62
N GLY A 146 5.68 1.99 -8.18
CA GLY A 146 5.87 2.52 -9.53
C GLY A 146 7.13 1.99 -10.20
N SER A 147 7.01 1.42 -11.39
CA SER A 147 8.15 0.91 -12.15
C SER A 147 8.64 1.91 -13.19
N SER A 148 9.96 2.00 -13.40
CA SER A 148 10.53 2.70 -14.55
C SER A 148 10.67 1.76 -15.75
N ILE A 149 10.33 2.24 -16.95
CA ILE A 149 10.43 1.50 -18.21
C ILE A 149 11.90 1.26 -18.63
N SER A 150 12.82 2.13 -18.21
CA SER A 150 14.18 2.21 -18.79
C SER A 150 15.32 1.86 -17.83
N GLY A 151 15.04 1.30 -16.65
CA GLY A 151 16.12 1.05 -15.68
C GLY A 151 15.89 -0.10 -14.71
N GLY A 152 14.87 -0.94 -14.92
CA GLY A 152 14.57 -2.08 -14.05
C GLY A 152 14.48 -1.72 -12.56
N LEU A 153 13.98 -0.51 -12.27
CA LEU A 153 13.79 -0.01 -10.91
C LEU A 153 12.31 0.00 -10.58
N LEU A 154 11.99 -0.53 -9.40
CA LEU A 154 10.69 -0.45 -8.78
C LEU A 154 10.76 0.48 -7.59
N TRP A 155 10.05 1.59 -7.68
CA TRP A 155 9.90 2.59 -6.63
C TRP A 155 8.75 2.20 -5.72
N MET A 156 8.96 2.42 -4.43
CA MET A 156 7.97 2.16 -3.39
C MET A 156 7.86 3.38 -2.52
N VAL A 157 6.63 3.76 -2.19
CA VAL A 157 6.35 4.87 -1.28
C VAL A 157 5.53 4.36 -0.10
N THR A 158 5.82 4.89 1.08
CA THR A 158 5.01 4.71 2.30
C THR A 158 4.66 6.07 2.91
N GLY A 159 3.53 6.17 3.61
CA GLY A 159 3.09 7.36 4.37
C GLY A 159 1.55 7.51 4.35
N ALA A 160 0.82 7.98 5.37
CA ALA A 160 1.13 8.45 6.72
C ALA A 160 0.41 7.59 7.79
N SER A 161 0.60 6.27 7.77
CA SER A 161 0.06 5.41 8.83
C SER A 161 0.93 5.55 10.08
N LYS A 162 0.33 6.03 11.18
CA LYS A 162 0.92 5.86 12.51
C LYS A 162 0.89 4.36 12.82
N LEU A 163 2.00 3.67 12.62
CA LEU A 163 2.16 2.34 13.19
C LEU A 163 2.11 2.49 14.71
N ARG A 164 1.12 1.84 15.34
CA ARG A 164 0.94 1.87 16.80
C ARG A 164 2.27 1.47 17.46
N GLY A 165 2.84 2.38 18.26
CA GLY A 165 4.06 2.13 19.04
C GLY A 165 5.35 2.74 18.49
N SER A 166 5.35 3.41 17.33
CA SER A 166 6.52 4.19 16.88
C SER A 166 6.32 5.67 17.20
N ASP A 167 7.17 6.21 18.08
CA ASP A 167 7.14 7.62 18.46
C ASP A 167 7.60 8.55 17.33
N VAL A 168 8.17 8.06 16.22
CA VAL A 168 8.70 8.87 15.09
C VAL A 168 7.58 9.47 14.22
N SER A 169 7.73 10.73 13.81
CA SER A 169 6.80 11.42 12.91
C SER A 169 6.62 10.65 11.60
N SER A 170 5.36 10.46 11.18
CA SER A 170 5.00 9.84 9.91
C SER A 170 5.46 10.72 8.75
N LEU A 171 6.72 10.55 8.36
CA LEU A 171 7.28 11.14 7.15
C LEU A 171 7.12 10.14 6.02
N SER A 172 6.67 10.63 4.86
CA SER A 172 6.67 9.81 3.65
C SER A 172 8.08 9.32 3.39
N ARG A 173 8.24 8.02 3.16
CA ARG A 173 9.53 7.41 2.80
C ARG A 173 9.44 6.78 1.42
N VAL A 174 10.56 6.82 0.71
CA VAL A 174 10.71 6.27 -0.63
C VAL A 174 11.86 5.27 -0.58
N LYS A 175 11.62 4.06 -1.07
CA LYS A 175 12.66 3.04 -1.29
C LYS A 175 12.56 2.50 -2.71
N VAL A 176 13.65 1.91 -3.19
CA VAL A 176 13.75 1.41 -4.55
C VAL A 176 14.28 -0.01 -4.53
N ILE A 177 13.72 -0.88 -5.36
CA ILE A 177 14.23 -2.22 -5.63
C ILE A 177 14.80 -2.25 -7.05
N SER A 178 15.99 -2.80 -7.21
CA SER A 178 16.64 -3.07 -8.50
C SER A 178 16.69 -4.58 -8.77
N GLY A 179 17.31 -5.02 -9.88
CA GLY A 179 17.48 -6.45 -10.18
C GLY A 179 16.33 -7.04 -11.00
N PHE A 180 15.55 -6.22 -11.70
CA PHE A 180 14.50 -6.68 -12.60
C PHE A 180 14.92 -6.73 -14.08
N GLU A 181 16.12 -6.25 -14.42
CA GLU A 181 16.62 -6.34 -15.81
C GLU A 181 17.15 -7.74 -16.10
N LYS A 182 16.70 -8.34 -17.21
CA LYS A 182 17.45 -9.42 -17.86
C LYS A 182 18.53 -8.81 -18.73
N SER A 183 19.76 -8.66 -18.22
CA SER A 183 20.90 -8.27 -19.06
C SER A 183 22.02 -9.32 -19.04
N SER A 184 22.09 -10.05 -20.17
CA SER A 184 23.11 -11.01 -20.60
C SER A 184 23.11 -12.42 -19.95
N PRO A 185 23.44 -13.47 -20.73
CA PRO A 185 23.55 -14.85 -20.25
C PRO A 185 24.75 -15.08 -19.29
N ASP A 186 25.61 -14.07 -19.08
CA ASP A 186 26.80 -14.16 -18.23
C ASP A 186 26.71 -13.29 -16.96
N ALA A 187 25.61 -12.56 -16.74
CA ALA A 187 25.37 -11.89 -15.47
C ALA A 187 24.79 -12.90 -14.49
N SER A 188 25.52 -13.19 -13.41
CA SER A 188 24.98 -13.86 -12.23
C SER A 188 23.59 -13.30 -11.92
N GLU A 189 22.58 -14.16 -11.78
CA GLU A 189 21.20 -13.79 -11.46
C GLU A 189 21.18 -12.69 -10.38
N GLN A 190 21.04 -11.43 -10.79
CA GLN A 190 21.00 -10.33 -9.85
C GLN A 190 19.62 -10.38 -9.21
N GLU A 191 19.58 -10.94 -8.01
CA GLU A 191 18.34 -11.06 -7.27
C GLU A 191 17.76 -9.68 -6.94
N PRO A 192 16.43 -9.51 -6.97
CA PRO A 192 15.82 -8.25 -6.61
C PRO A 192 16.19 -7.82 -5.20
N ALA A 193 16.83 -6.66 -5.08
CA ALA A 193 17.36 -6.16 -3.81
C ALA A 193 16.93 -4.71 -3.57
N VAL A 194 16.65 -4.41 -2.30
CA VAL A 194 16.33 -3.04 -1.85
C VAL A 194 17.63 -2.23 -1.86
N LEU A 195 17.64 -1.14 -2.63
CA LEU A 195 18.77 -0.23 -2.72
C LEU A 195 18.95 0.54 -1.41
N VAL A 196 20.21 0.79 -1.06
CA VAL A 196 20.54 1.76 0.01
C VAL A 196 20.34 3.18 -0.50
N ASP A 197 20.07 4.12 0.42
CA ASP A 197 19.77 5.52 0.07
C ASP A 197 20.84 6.19 -0.82
N SER A 198 22.10 5.80 -0.69
CA SER A 198 23.21 6.31 -1.52
C SER A 198 23.18 5.83 -2.98
N GLU A 199 22.52 4.70 -3.24
CA GLU A 199 22.40 4.08 -4.56
C GLU A 199 21.13 4.51 -5.29
N ILE A 200 20.19 5.18 -4.60
CA ILE A 200 18.95 5.66 -5.21
C ILE A 200 19.27 6.74 -6.26
N PRO A 201 18.77 6.61 -7.50
CA PRO A 201 18.98 7.62 -8.54
C PRO A 201 18.50 9.00 -8.10
N GLY A 202 19.32 10.03 -8.35
CA GLY A 202 19.07 11.40 -7.87
C GLY A 202 19.67 11.69 -6.49
N GLY A 203 20.13 10.66 -5.78
CA GLY A 203 20.92 10.74 -4.56
C GLY A 203 20.21 11.42 -3.38
N ALA A 204 21.01 11.77 -2.36
CA ALA A 204 20.50 12.33 -1.11
C ALA A 204 19.66 13.60 -1.28
N LYS A 205 19.97 14.45 -2.26
CA LYS A 205 19.22 15.70 -2.53
C LYS A 205 17.78 15.42 -3.00
N LEU A 206 17.58 14.37 -3.79
CA LEU A 206 16.23 13.97 -4.19
C LEU A 206 15.46 13.42 -3.00
N LEU A 207 16.10 12.55 -2.22
CA LEU A 207 15.50 11.96 -1.02
C LEU A 207 15.12 13.02 0.01
N GLU A 208 15.96 14.03 0.23
CA GLU A 208 15.66 15.16 1.11
C GLU A 208 14.43 15.95 0.63
N LYS A 209 14.28 16.13 -0.69
CA LYS A 209 13.08 16.79 -1.24
C LYS A 209 11.82 15.95 -1.11
N LEU A 210 11.92 14.64 -1.33
CA LEU A 210 10.75 13.73 -1.32
C LEU A 210 10.30 13.37 0.10
N GLN A 211 11.25 13.22 1.02
CA GLN A 211 11.02 12.72 2.38
C GLN A 211 11.11 13.83 3.43
N GLY A 212 11.53 15.04 3.04
CA GLY A 212 11.86 16.13 3.94
C GLY A 212 13.28 15.99 4.54
N SER A 213 13.73 17.04 5.21
CA SER A 213 14.98 17.01 5.97
C SER A 213 14.81 16.15 7.22
N ILE A 214 15.58 15.05 7.28
CA ILE A 214 15.57 14.09 8.41
C ILE A 214 16.21 14.66 9.69
N SER A 215 16.83 15.85 9.63
CA SER A 215 17.50 16.44 10.80
C SER A 215 16.53 17.15 11.74
N VAL A 216 15.62 16.41 12.37
CA VAL A 216 15.16 16.82 13.69
C VAL A 216 16.14 16.19 14.67
N ASP A 217 16.89 17.02 15.40
CA ASP A 217 17.73 16.55 16.50
C ASP A 217 16.89 15.62 17.40
N GLU A 218 17.37 14.39 17.59
CA GLU A 218 16.70 13.35 18.36
C GLU A 218 16.29 13.86 19.76
N LYS A 219 17.05 14.79 20.33
CA LYS A 219 16.72 15.46 21.60
C LYS A 219 15.51 16.38 21.50
N VAL A 220 15.41 17.14 20.40
CA VAL A 220 14.26 18.03 20.14
C VAL A 220 13.01 17.19 19.89
N PHE A 221 13.17 16.04 19.24
CA PHE A 221 12.09 15.10 19.00
C PHE A 221 11.57 14.47 20.30
N LEU A 222 12.48 13.95 21.13
CA LEU A 222 12.14 13.36 22.43
C LEU A 222 11.46 14.40 23.34
N ALA A 223 11.94 15.65 23.35
CA ALA A 223 11.32 16.73 24.11
C ALA A 223 9.91 17.08 23.60
N ALA A 224 9.70 17.08 22.29
CA ALA A 224 8.38 17.33 21.69
C ALA A 224 7.40 16.17 21.98
N ALA A 225 7.86 14.92 21.87
CA ALA A 225 7.06 13.75 22.17
C ALA A 225 6.65 13.72 23.66
N ASP A 226 7.56 14.03 24.58
CA ASP A 226 7.28 14.10 26.01
C ASP A 226 6.32 15.25 26.37
N ALA A 227 6.46 16.40 25.70
CA ALA A 227 5.54 17.53 25.85
C ALA A 227 4.11 17.19 25.37
N VAL A 228 3.98 16.50 24.22
CA VAL A 228 2.68 16.05 23.70
C VAL A 228 2.06 15.00 24.60
N LYS A 229 2.85 14.02 25.06
CA LYS A 229 2.40 13.01 26.02
C LYS A 229 1.89 13.65 27.31
N THR A 230 2.62 14.62 27.85
CA THR A 230 2.22 15.38 29.04
C THR A 230 0.93 16.17 28.80
N ALA A 231 0.80 16.82 27.65
CA ALA A 231 -0.41 17.54 27.26
C ALA A 231 -1.62 16.61 27.13
N MET A 232 -1.47 15.45 26.48
CA MET A 232 -2.54 14.46 26.35
C MET A 232 -2.93 13.85 27.69
N CYS A 233 -1.97 13.53 28.57
CA CYS A 233 -2.26 13.08 29.93
C CYS A 233 -3.08 14.13 30.69
N ASN A 234 -2.71 15.42 30.60
CA ASN A 234 -3.44 16.50 31.27
C ASN A 234 -4.85 16.72 30.70
N LEU A 235 -5.08 16.37 29.43
CA LEU A 235 -6.37 16.54 28.75
C LEU A 235 -7.32 15.37 29.01
N LEU A 236 -6.77 14.15 29.11
CA LEU A 236 -7.53 12.90 29.26
C LEU A 236 -7.71 12.46 30.72
N ILE A 237 -6.92 12.99 31.66
CA ILE A 237 -7.18 12.79 33.09
C ILE A 237 -8.39 13.64 33.49
N LYS A 238 -9.43 12.97 34.00
CA LYS A 238 -10.60 13.61 34.60
C LYS A 238 -10.11 14.55 35.71
N LYS A 239 -10.15 15.86 35.48
CA LYS A 239 -9.76 16.88 36.48
C LYS A 239 -10.49 16.58 37.80
N GLN A 240 -9.76 16.10 38.80
CA GLN A 240 -10.27 15.99 40.16
C GLN A 240 -10.39 17.41 40.70
N TYR A 241 -11.62 17.89 40.83
CA TYR A 241 -11.92 19.11 41.55
C TYR A 241 -12.00 18.78 43.04
N SER A 242 -11.44 19.63 43.90
CA SER A 242 -11.79 19.60 45.32
C SER A 242 -13.30 19.78 45.49
N ASP A 243 -13.88 19.21 46.55
CA ASP A 243 -15.32 19.26 46.78
C ASP A 243 -15.86 20.70 46.78
N GLU A 244 -15.08 21.64 47.30
CA GLU A 244 -15.40 23.08 47.28
C GLU A 244 -15.52 23.65 45.86
N LYS A 245 -14.56 23.34 44.97
CA LYS A 245 -14.61 23.80 43.55
C LYS A 245 -15.71 23.09 42.77
N ARG A 246 -16.02 21.85 43.13
CA ARG A 246 -17.12 21.08 42.54
C ARG A 246 -18.47 21.68 42.93
N GLU A 247 -18.66 22.04 44.19
CA GLU A 247 -19.87 22.68 44.71
C GLU A 247 -20.04 24.12 44.18
N PHE A 248 -18.95 24.90 44.11
CA PHE A 248 -19.00 26.24 43.49
C PHE A 248 -19.54 26.17 42.06
N ARG A 249 -19.03 25.24 41.24
CA ARG A 249 -19.51 25.07 39.85
C ARG A 249 -20.94 24.59 39.73
N LYS A 250 -21.44 23.77 40.68
CA LYS A 250 -22.85 23.41 40.74
C LYS A 250 -23.72 24.63 41.04
N ARG A 251 -23.27 25.53 41.91
CA ARG A 251 -24.00 26.77 42.29
C ARG A 251 -24.03 27.80 41.16
N THR A 252 -22.97 27.90 40.36
CA THR A 252 -22.88 28.88 39.24
C THR A 252 -23.43 28.36 37.91
N ARG A 253 -24.07 27.18 37.89
CA ARG A 253 -24.62 26.59 36.67
C ARG A 253 -25.90 27.33 36.26
N ASN A 254 -25.86 28.03 35.12
CA ASN A 254 -26.94 28.89 34.63
C ASN A 254 -28.24 28.14 34.27
N ASP A 255 -28.22 26.81 34.24
CA ASP A 255 -29.33 25.92 33.90
C ASP A 255 -30.50 25.98 34.92
N ARG A 256 -30.34 26.70 36.04
CA ARG A 256 -31.37 26.89 37.08
C ARG A 256 -32.00 28.29 37.14
N LYS A 257 -31.65 29.20 36.21
CA LYS A 257 -32.15 30.59 36.23
C LYS A 257 -33.54 30.82 35.60
N SER A 258 -34.29 29.79 35.26
CA SER A 258 -35.68 29.92 34.79
C SER A 258 -36.64 29.06 35.61
N LYS A 259 -37.14 29.64 36.72
CA LYS A 259 -38.44 29.33 37.32
C LYS A 259 -38.73 30.37 38.42
N GLN A 260 -39.14 31.55 37.98
CA GLN A 260 -40.00 32.47 38.71
C GLN A 260 -40.79 33.29 37.68
#